data_AF-A0A1Q8IMU4-F1
#
_entry.id   AF-A0A1Q8IMU4-F1
#
_cell.length_a   1.000
_cell.length_b   1.000
_cell.length_c   1.000
_cell.angle_alpha   90.00
_cell.angle_beta   90.00
_cell.angle_gamma   90.00
#
_symmetry.space_group_name_H-M   'P 1'
#
loop_
_entity.id
_entity.type
_entity.pdbx_description
1 polymer ?
#
loop_
_entity_poly.entity_id
_entity_poly.type
_entity_poly.pdbx_seq_one_letter_code
_entity_poly.pdbx_strand_id
1 'polypeptide(L)' 'MLSPHEFAVLMLVRASPDQTDVTRAEFSALLDLQLVAMEHSASGVHRPRVTNHGESLLRNMMRER' A
#
# COMPACT_ATOMS: atom_id res chain seq x y z
N MET A 1 -4.48 12.56 7.32
CA MET A 1 -3.76 12.84 6.05
C MET A 1 -2.54 11.95 6.03
N LEU A 2 -2.22 11.33 4.90
CA LEU A 2 -1.03 10.47 4.79
C LEU A 2 0.23 11.33 4.95
N SER A 3 1.12 10.89 5.84
CA SER A 3 2.47 11.41 5.92
C SER A 3 3.26 11.05 4.65
N PRO A 4 4.35 11.79 4.34
CA PRO A 4 5.22 11.45 3.22
C PRO A 4 5.78 10.02 3.29
N HIS A 5 5.98 9.48 4.49
CA HIS A 5 6.49 8.14 4.71
C HIS A 5 5.44 7.06 4.40
N GLU A 6 4.20 7.24 4.86
CA GLU A 6 3.10 6.33 4.51
C GLU A 6 2.81 6.35 3.02
N PHE A 7 2.87 7.53 2.39
CA PHE A 7 2.76 7.65 0.94
C PHE A 7 3.87 6.89 0.20
N ALA A 8 5.11 6.96 0.68
CA ALA A 8 6.23 6.21 0.11
C ALA A 8 6.03 4.69 0.23
N VAL A 9 5.53 4.20 1.37
CA VAL A 9 5.18 2.78 1.55
C VAL A 9 4.05 2.37 0.61
N LEU A 10 3.02 3.20 0.44
CA LEU A 10 1.92 2.92 -0.50
C LEU A 10 2.41 2.82 -1.94
N MET A 11 3.34 3.71 -2.35
CA MET A 11 4.02 3.65 -3.64
C MET A 11 4.90 2.41 -3.79
N LEU A 12 5.57 1.99 -2.71
CA LEU A 12 6.40 0.78 -2.69
C LEU A 12 5.55 -0.49 -2.83
N VAL A 13 4.41 -0.58 -2.14
CA VAL A 13 3.45 -1.70 -2.27
C VAL A 13 2.95 -1.81 -3.71
N ARG A 14 2.70 -0.68 -4.37
CA ARG A 14 2.30 -0.65 -5.78
C ARG A 14 3.40 -1.12 -6.73
N ALA A 15 4.64 -0.69 -6.50
CA ALA A 15 5.76 -0.93 -7.42
C ALA A 15 6.47 -2.27 -7.17
N SER A 16 6.48 -2.75 -5.93
CA SER A 16 7.24 -3.92 -5.48
C SER A 16 6.56 -4.54 -4.24
N PRO A 17 5.36 -5.14 -4.40
CA PRO A 17 4.62 -5.74 -3.29
C PRO A 17 5.42 -6.82 -2.56
N ASP A 18 6.24 -7.58 -3.29
CA ASP A 18 7.07 -8.65 -2.72
C ASP A 18 8.23 -8.16 -1.86
N GLN A 19 8.64 -6.91 -1.99
CA GLN A 19 9.74 -6.30 -1.23
C GLN A 19 9.24 -5.37 -0.12
N THR A 20 7.92 -5.26 0.05
CA THR A 20 7.35 -4.38 1.06
C THR A 20 7.45 -5.05 2.43
N ASP A 21 8.06 -4.34 3.36
CA ASP A 21 8.09 -4.72 4.77
C ASP A 21 6.73 -4.49 5.42
N VAL A 22 5.97 -5.58 5.58
CA VAL A 22 4.63 -5.59 6.19
C VAL A 22 4.64 -5.44 7.71
N THR A 23 5.82 -5.44 8.34
CA THR A 23 5.97 -5.33 9.81
C THR A 23 6.06 -3.88 10.28
N ARG A 24 6.21 -2.93 9.35
CA ARG A 24 6.33 -1.51 9.64
C ARG A 24 5.01 -0.90 10.10
N ALA A 25 5.10 0.07 11.02
CA ALA A 25 3.96 0.80 11.53
C ALA A 25 3.21 1.55 10.41
N GLU A 26 3.92 2.08 9.42
CA GLU A 26 3.32 2.73 8.26
C GLU A 26 2.48 1.77 7.44
N PHE A 27 2.90 0.51 7.29
CA PHE A 27 2.12 -0.51 6.60
C PHE A 27 0.83 -0.83 7.36
N SER A 28 0.92 -0.92 8.69
CA SER A 28 -0.26 -1.08 9.55
C SER A 28 -1.24 0.09 9.39
N ALA A 29 -0.74 1.33 9.34
CA ALA A 29 -1.58 2.51 9.12
C ALA A 29 -2.29 2.45 7.75
N LEU A 30 -1.60 1.99 6.69
CA LEU A 30 -2.21 1.81 5.38
C LEU A 30 -3.28 0.70 5.37
N LEU A 31 -3.10 -0.36 6.16
CA LEU A 31 -4.12 -1.41 6.36
C LEU A 31 -5.35 -0.84 7.09
N ASP A 32 -5.13 -0.08 8.17
CA ASP A 32 -6.20 0.55 8.95
C ASP A 32 -7.02 1.52 8.10
N LEU A 33 -6.36 2.24 7.19
CA LEU A 33 -6.99 3.14 6.22
C LEU A 33 -7.56 2.41 4.98
N GLN A 34 -7.47 1.07 4.93
CA GLN A 34 -7.92 0.24 3.82
C GLN A 34 -7.31 0.63 2.46
N LEU A 35 -6.11 1.20 2.47
CA LEU A 35 -5.37 1.59 1.27
C LEU A 35 -4.58 0.42 0.69
N VAL A 36 -4.21 -0.51 1.54
CA VAL A 36 -3.59 -1.79 1.17
C VAL A 36 -4.37 -2.94 1.80
N ALA A 37 -4.24 -4.12 1.21
CA ALA A 37 -4.80 -5.37 1.71
C ALA A 37 -3.77 -6.50 1.54
N MET A 38 -3.89 -7.55 2.33
CA MET A 38 -3.08 -8.77 2.17
C MET A 38 -3.82 -9.75 1.28
N GLU A 39 -3.26 -10.05 0.12
CA GLU A 39 -3.80 -11.06 -0.80
C GLU A 39 -3.10 -12.41 -0.55
N HIS A 40 -3.89 -13.48 -0.45
CA HIS A 40 -3.35 -14.83 -0.39
C HIS A 40 -3.03 -15.30 -1.80
N SER A 41 -1.76 -15.49 -2.11
CA SER A 41 -1.38 -16.18 -3.33
C SER A 41 -1.65 -17.68 -3.19
N ALA A 42 -1.98 -18.34 -4.31
CA ALA A 42 -2.15 -19.80 -4.36
C ALA A 42 -0.91 -20.59 -3.90
N SER A 43 0.26 -19.93 -3.86
CA SER A 43 1.50 -20.47 -3.30
C SER A 43 1.59 -20.39 -1.76
N GLY A 44 0.55 -19.91 -1.08
CA GLY A 44 0.54 -19.71 0.38
C GLY A 44 1.30 -18.46 0.85
N VAL A 45 1.82 -17.66 -0.08
CA VAL A 45 2.50 -16.40 0.25
C VAL A 45 1.47 -15.29 0.35
N HIS A 46 1.44 -14.63 1.50
CA HIS A 46 0.65 -13.42 1.70
C HIS A 46 1.40 -12.24 1.11
N ARG A 47 0.82 -11.60 0.10
CA ARG A 47 1.44 -10.45 -0.57
C ARG A 47 0.59 -9.21 -0.33
N PRO A 48 1.21 -8.09 0.06
CA PRO A 48 0.48 -6.84 0.14
C PRO A 48 0.07 -6.37 -1.25
N ARG A 49 -1.12 -5.77 -1.36
CA ARG A 49 -1.66 -5.22 -2.60
C ARG A 49 -2.37 -3.91 -2.30
N VAL A 50 -2.23 -2.93 -3.19
CA VAL A 50 -2.99 -1.67 -3.11
C VAL A 50 -4.46 -1.92 -3.45
N THR A 51 -5.37 -1.41 -2.62
CA THR A 51 -6.81 -1.50 -2.85
C THR A 51 -7.28 -0.50 -3.90
N ASN A 52 -8.52 -0.63 -4.36
CA ASN A 52 -9.13 0.38 -5.23
C ASN A 52 -9.16 1.78 -4.59
N HIS A 53 -9.26 1.85 -3.25
CA HIS A 53 -9.23 3.10 -2.51
C HIS A 53 -7.82 3.71 -2.52
N GLY A 54 -6.79 2.91 -2.25
CA GLY A 54 -5.39 3.31 -2.35
C GLY A 54 -5.01 3.79 -3.75
N GLU A 55 -5.42 3.07 -4.79
CA GLU A 55 -5.20 3.45 -6.19
C GLU A 55 -5.87 4.78 -6.55
N SER A 56 -7.08 5.04 -6.06
CA SER A 56 -7.79 6.31 -6.29
C SER A 56 -7.07 7.47 -5.61
N LEU A 57 -6.59 7.27 -4.37
CA LEU A 57 -5.80 8.27 -3.65
C LEU A 57 -4.47 8.57 -4.34
N LEU A 58 -3.75 7.52 -4.76
CA LEU A 58 -2.52 7.65 -5.54
C LEU A 58 -2.77 8.44 -6.83
N ARG A 59 -3.82 8.12 -7.57
CA ARG A 59 -4.19 8.85 -8.80
C ARG A 59 -4.51 10.31 -8.55
N ASN A 60 -5.19 10.63 -7.45
CA ASN A 60 -5.50 12.02 -7.10
C ASN A 60 -4.23 12.78 -6.74
N MET A 61 -3.37 12.22 -5.88
CA MET A 61 -2.10 12.86 -5.48
C MET A 61 -1.10 13.01 -6.64
N MET A 62 -1.04 12.04 -7.56
CA MET A 62 -0.17 12.12 -8.74
C MET A 62 -0.71 13.06 -9.83
N ARG A 63 -2.00 13.38 -9.82
CA ARG A 63 -2.60 14.34 -10.77
C ARG A 63 -2.35 15.78 -10.37
N GLU A 64 -2.09 16.08 -9.10
CA GLU A 64 -1.82 17.44 -8.63
C GLU A 64 -0.36 17.89 -8.83
N ARG A 65 0.29 17.42 -9.89
CA ARG A 65 1.68 17.77 -10.22
C ARG A 65 1.80 18.51 -11.53
#